data_AF-A0A0F3K5H9-F1
#
_entry.id   AF-A0A0F3K5H9-F1
#
_cell.length_a   1.000
_cell.length_b   1.000
_cell.length_c   1.000
_cell.angle_alpha   90.00
_cell.angle_beta   90.00
_cell.angle_gamma   90.00
#
_symmetry.space_group_name_H-M   'P 1'
#
loop_
_entity.id
_entity.type
_entity.pdbx_description
1 polymer ?
#
loop_
_entity_poly.entity_id
_entity_poly.type
_entity_poly.pdbx_seq_one_letter_code
_entity_poly.pdbx_strand_id
1 'polypeptide(L)'
;MQLYQQSLECVASGRLPPTIFQEYYPRFVQRHGAAYGERLSQLFAGFMGRFAELNKRNAAFPADGDDAVPPPVFEAGDPARWLEQYAEYAGKLNARAVKAYRRQLDQVAEGALSPEDAQRNVSEDMSRGLEHSLRDAGQLYLQLLLELDGLRGRFEGEYLAGILALAADPSQAEVTAVVLEAPAGGVAFQSFTLENTTDAPMPVRYMATEVRRMDGVGQAFAPKVMIAPEVLELAPGEAATIRLSMPLEADRFEVGIPYVGFLYVMDEGERRVDLQLRIVASAAAPKQEG
;
A
#
# COMPACT_ATOMS: atom_id res chain seq x y z
N MET A 1 11.83 -1.58 -7.90
CA MET A 1 12.59 -0.32 -8.06
C MET A 1 12.30 0.41 -9.37
N GLN A 2 12.32 -0.25 -10.53
CA GLN A 2 12.12 0.42 -11.83
C GLN A 2 10.77 1.16 -11.94
N LEU A 3 9.66 0.55 -11.50
CA LEU A 3 8.32 1.19 -11.54
C LEU A 3 8.23 2.45 -10.67
N TYR A 4 8.91 2.47 -9.52
CA TYR A 4 8.93 3.62 -8.63
C TYR A 4 9.67 4.80 -9.28
N GLN A 5 10.84 4.54 -9.88
CA GLN A 5 11.60 5.56 -10.62
C GLN A 5 10.78 6.11 -11.79
N GLN A 6 10.14 5.25 -12.57
CA GLN A 6 9.25 5.67 -13.66
C GLN A 6 8.07 6.52 -13.17
N SER A 7 7.50 6.18 -12.01
CA SER A 7 6.41 6.96 -11.41
C SER A 7 6.88 8.35 -11.00
N LEU A 8 8.10 8.46 -10.44
CA LEU A 8 8.72 9.74 -10.11
C LEU A 8 9.05 10.56 -11.37
N GLU A 9 9.51 9.93 -12.45
CA GLU A 9 9.73 10.60 -13.73
C GLU A 9 8.42 11.14 -14.34
N CYS A 10 7.32 10.40 -14.21
CA CYS A 10 5.99 10.89 -14.62
C CYS A 10 5.56 12.11 -13.79
N VAL A 11 5.83 12.13 -12.48
CA VAL A 11 5.59 13.31 -11.64
C VAL A 11 6.49 14.49 -12.04
N ALA A 12 7.79 14.24 -12.24
CA ALA A 12 8.75 15.28 -12.63
C ALA A 12 8.45 15.88 -14.02
N SER A 13 7.96 15.06 -14.95
CA SER A 13 7.51 15.51 -16.29
C SER A 13 6.11 16.14 -16.28
N GLY A 14 5.44 16.23 -15.12
CA GLY A 14 4.11 16.82 -14.98
C GLY A 14 2.97 15.96 -15.52
N ARG A 15 3.24 14.70 -15.90
CA ARG A 15 2.24 13.72 -16.37
C ARG A 15 1.42 13.12 -15.23
N LEU A 16 1.90 13.22 -14.00
CA LEU A 16 1.18 12.83 -12.79
C LEU A 16 1.26 13.94 -11.74
N PRO A 17 0.22 14.15 -10.91
CA PRO A 17 0.31 15.07 -9.80
C PRO A 17 1.29 14.54 -8.74
N PRO A 18 2.00 15.42 -7.99
CA PRO A 18 2.94 15.00 -6.96
C PRO A 18 2.25 14.32 -5.75
N THR A 19 0.93 14.50 -5.62
CA THR A 19 0.06 13.87 -4.62
C THR A 19 -0.47 12.51 -5.07
N ILE A 20 -0.18 12.05 -6.29
CA ILE A 20 -0.79 10.86 -6.89
C ILE A 20 -0.69 9.62 -6.01
N PHE A 21 0.42 9.44 -5.30
CA PHE A 21 0.61 8.31 -4.40
C PHE A 21 -0.37 8.37 -3.21
N GLN A 22 -0.57 9.54 -2.62
CA GLN A 22 -1.50 9.69 -1.48
C GLN A 22 -2.96 9.57 -1.94
N GLU A 23 -3.28 10.14 -3.11
CA GLU A 23 -4.65 10.15 -3.64
C GLU A 23 -5.09 8.79 -4.18
N TYR A 24 -4.17 8.06 -4.81
CA TYR A 24 -4.49 6.77 -5.42
C TYR A 24 -4.55 5.62 -4.42
N TYR A 25 -3.78 5.70 -3.32
CA TYR A 25 -3.66 4.63 -2.34
C TYR A 25 -5.01 4.16 -1.74
N PRO A 26 -5.93 5.05 -1.29
CA PRO A 26 -7.23 4.62 -0.77
C PRO A 26 -8.06 3.82 -1.80
N ARG A 27 -8.08 4.26 -3.06
CA ARG A 27 -8.81 3.57 -4.15
C ARG A 27 -8.17 2.21 -4.45
N PHE A 28 -6.85 2.16 -4.47
CA PHE A 28 -6.11 0.92 -4.65
C PHE A 28 -6.41 -0.08 -3.52
N VAL A 29 -6.36 0.35 -2.26
CA VAL A 29 -6.69 -0.49 -1.11
C VAL A 29 -8.15 -0.95 -1.15
N GLN A 30 -9.08 -0.09 -1.51
CA GLN A 30 -10.49 -0.46 -1.63
C GLN A 30 -10.71 -1.57 -2.67
N ARG A 31 -9.96 -1.54 -3.77
CA ARG A 31 -10.09 -2.52 -4.88
C ARG A 31 -9.26 -3.80 -4.67
N HIS A 32 -8.06 -3.69 -4.11
CA HIS A 32 -7.09 -4.80 -4.02
C HIS A 32 -6.87 -5.32 -2.60
N GLY A 33 -7.32 -4.59 -1.57
CA GLY A 33 -7.08 -4.90 -0.16
C GLY A 33 -7.68 -6.23 0.28
N ALA A 34 -8.89 -6.57 -0.19
CA ALA A 34 -9.51 -7.86 0.10
C ALA A 34 -8.67 -9.03 -0.45
N ALA A 35 -8.23 -8.94 -1.71
CA ALA A 35 -7.38 -9.94 -2.33
C ALA A 35 -6.00 -10.05 -1.65
N TYR A 36 -5.44 -8.93 -1.19
CA TYR A 36 -4.21 -8.92 -0.40
C TYR A 36 -4.40 -9.64 0.94
N GLY A 37 -5.48 -9.32 1.68
CA GLY A 37 -5.82 -9.95 2.95
C GLY A 37 -6.10 -11.45 2.83
N GLU A 38 -6.78 -11.87 1.77
CA GLU A 38 -7.02 -13.28 1.47
C GLU A 38 -5.71 -14.04 1.23
N ARG A 39 -4.84 -13.51 0.36
CA ARG A 39 -3.52 -14.09 0.07
C ARG A 39 -2.65 -14.15 1.33
N LEU A 40 -2.66 -13.11 2.16
CA LEU A 40 -1.95 -13.08 3.43
C LEU A 40 -2.45 -14.20 4.36
N SER A 41 -3.77 -14.37 4.45
CA SER A 41 -4.38 -15.41 5.27
C SER A 41 -4.06 -16.82 4.76
N GLN A 42 -4.05 -17.02 3.44
CA GLN A 42 -3.63 -18.28 2.81
C GLN A 42 -2.16 -18.62 3.11
N LEU A 43 -1.26 -17.63 3.07
CA LEU A 43 0.15 -17.82 3.42
C LEU A 43 0.31 -18.28 4.87
N PHE A 44 -0.36 -17.61 5.81
CA PHE A 44 -0.30 -17.99 7.22
C PHE A 44 -0.95 -19.34 7.51
N ALA A 45 -2.09 -19.65 6.89
CA ALA A 45 -2.71 -20.97 6.97
C ALA A 45 -1.75 -22.08 6.49
N GLY A 46 -1.10 -21.86 5.34
CA GLY A 46 -0.08 -22.77 4.81
C GLY A 46 1.13 -22.93 5.73
N PHE A 47 1.62 -21.83 6.31
CA PHE A 47 2.68 -21.87 7.32
C PHE A 47 2.28 -22.67 8.55
N MET A 48 1.10 -22.42 9.13
CA MET A 48 0.60 -23.14 10.30
C MET A 48 0.46 -24.64 10.03
N GLY A 49 -0.03 -25.01 8.84
CA GLY A 49 -0.12 -26.41 8.41
C GLY A 49 1.25 -27.09 8.34
N ARG A 50 2.23 -26.43 7.69
CA ARG A 50 3.62 -26.93 7.63
C ARG A 50 4.27 -27.01 9.00
N PHE A 51 3.98 -26.06 9.88
CA PHE A 51 4.47 -26.05 11.26
C PHE A 51 3.86 -27.19 12.09
N ALA A 52 2.58 -27.47 11.93
CA ALA A 52 1.93 -28.61 12.58
C ALA A 52 2.50 -29.95 12.10
N GLU A 53 2.74 -30.11 10.79
CA GLU A 53 3.43 -31.29 10.23
C GLU A 53 4.86 -31.44 10.74
N LEU A 54 5.60 -30.34 10.88
CA LEU A 54 6.93 -30.36 11.48
C LEU A 54 6.88 -30.86 12.93
N ASN A 55 5.95 -30.33 13.73
CA ASN A 55 5.75 -30.78 15.11
C ASN A 55 5.35 -32.26 15.21
N LYS A 56 4.52 -32.75 14.27
CA LYS A 56 4.17 -34.17 14.17
C LYS A 56 5.41 -35.06 14.01
N ARG A 57 6.28 -34.69 13.07
CA ARG A 57 7.52 -35.43 12.78
C ARG A 57 8.45 -35.43 13.98
N ASN A 58 8.57 -34.29 14.66
CA ASN A 58 9.43 -34.16 15.84
C ASN A 58 8.86 -34.88 17.07
N ALA A 59 7.55 -35.09 17.13
CA ALA A 59 6.88 -35.84 18.20
C ALA A 59 6.75 -37.35 17.92
N ALA A 60 7.24 -37.83 16.78
CA ALA A 60 7.12 -39.24 16.40
C ALA A 60 8.12 -40.11 17.18
N PHE A 61 7.61 -41.03 18.01
CA PHE A 61 8.43 -42.05 18.68
C PHE A 61 8.48 -43.35 17.85
N PRO A 62 9.63 -44.05 17.80
CA PRO A 62 9.80 -45.28 17.00
C PRO A 62 8.87 -46.44 17.36
N ALA A 63 8.26 -46.43 18.56
CA ALA A 63 7.43 -47.51 19.09
C ALA A 63 5.91 -47.28 18.95
N ASP A 64 5.49 -46.22 18.28
CA ASP A 64 4.09 -45.90 18.11
C ASP A 64 3.53 -46.54 16.83
N GLY A 65 2.70 -47.57 16.99
CA GLY A 65 1.80 -48.03 15.92
C GLY A 65 0.75 -46.98 15.50
N ASP A 66 -0.30 -47.44 14.81
CA ASP A 66 -1.34 -46.71 14.04
C ASP A 66 -2.09 -45.51 14.68
N ASP A 67 -1.79 -45.09 15.90
CA ASP A 67 -2.43 -43.94 16.60
C ASP A 67 -1.82 -42.59 16.16
N ALA A 68 -1.73 -42.34 14.85
CA ALA A 68 -1.23 -41.08 14.30
C ALA A 68 -2.21 -39.92 14.59
N VAL A 69 -1.76 -38.89 15.32
CA VAL A 69 -2.55 -37.66 15.49
C VAL A 69 -2.41 -36.84 14.18
N PRO A 70 -3.48 -36.67 13.38
CA PRO A 70 -3.39 -35.87 12.17
C PRO A 70 -3.21 -34.39 12.55
N PRO A 71 -2.40 -33.64 11.79
CA PRO A 71 -2.31 -32.20 11.97
C PRO A 71 -3.64 -31.54 11.58
N PRO A 72 -4.02 -30.45 12.26
CA PRO A 72 -5.21 -29.69 11.90
C PRO A 72 -5.07 -29.03 10.53
N VAL A 73 -6.20 -28.84 9.87
CA VAL A 73 -6.31 -27.99 8.68
C VAL A 73 -6.64 -26.58 9.14
N PHE A 74 -5.79 -25.62 8.78
CA PHE A 74 -5.97 -24.20 9.10
C PHE A 74 -6.66 -23.53 7.92
N GLU A 75 -7.92 -23.13 8.10
CA GLU A 75 -8.69 -22.48 7.06
C GLU A 75 -8.35 -20.99 6.98
N ALA A 76 -8.03 -20.50 5.78
CA ALA A 76 -7.68 -19.10 5.53
C ALA A 76 -8.77 -18.12 6.01
N GLY A 77 -10.04 -18.54 5.97
CA GLY A 77 -11.19 -17.72 6.36
C GLY A 77 -11.46 -17.61 7.87
N ASP A 78 -10.74 -18.34 8.72
CA ASP A 78 -11.00 -18.37 10.17
C ASP A 78 -9.70 -18.30 11.03
N PRO A 79 -8.94 -17.21 10.94
CA PRO A 79 -7.68 -17.06 11.67
C PRO A 79 -7.84 -17.00 13.19
N ALA A 80 -9.04 -16.64 13.68
CA ALA A 80 -9.33 -16.56 15.11
C ALA A 80 -9.19 -17.92 15.82
N ARG A 81 -9.44 -19.02 15.10
CA ARG A 81 -9.40 -20.38 15.65
C ARG A 81 -8.04 -21.07 15.53
N TRP A 82 -7.10 -20.53 14.74
CA TRP A 82 -5.85 -21.23 14.46
C TRP A 82 -5.03 -21.52 15.71
N LEU A 83 -4.93 -20.57 16.65
CA LEU A 83 -4.18 -20.77 17.89
C LEU A 83 -4.83 -21.82 18.79
N GLU A 84 -6.15 -21.85 18.86
CA GLU A 84 -6.91 -22.86 19.60
C GLU A 84 -6.70 -24.26 18.99
N GLN A 85 -6.87 -24.39 17.67
CA GLN A 85 -6.64 -25.64 16.94
C GLN A 85 -5.21 -26.16 17.13
N TYR A 86 -4.22 -25.25 17.09
CA TYR A 86 -2.83 -25.60 17.32
C TYR A 86 -2.59 -26.02 18.77
N ALA A 87 -3.16 -25.33 19.76
CA ALA A 87 -3.03 -25.67 21.16
C ALA A 87 -3.65 -27.05 21.48
N GLU A 88 -4.83 -27.35 20.95
CA GLU A 88 -5.44 -28.68 21.05
C GLU A 88 -4.56 -29.77 20.42
N TYR A 89 -4.02 -29.48 19.24
CA TYR A 89 -3.14 -30.41 18.53
C TYR A 89 -1.85 -30.68 19.33
N ALA A 90 -1.18 -29.63 19.81
CA ALA A 90 0.00 -29.74 20.66
C ALA A 90 -0.31 -30.51 21.96
N GLY A 91 -1.48 -30.30 22.56
CA GLY A 91 -1.97 -31.06 23.71
C GLY A 91 -2.07 -32.57 23.42
N LYS A 92 -2.60 -32.95 22.25
CA LYS A 92 -2.68 -34.35 21.81
C LYS A 92 -1.29 -34.96 21.59
N LEU A 93 -0.36 -34.21 20.97
CA LEU A 93 1.02 -34.65 20.81
C LEU A 93 1.73 -34.86 22.15
N ASN A 94 1.58 -33.92 23.09
CA ASN A 94 2.16 -34.03 24.44
C ASN A 94 1.59 -35.23 25.22
N ALA A 95 0.27 -35.44 25.18
CA ALA A 95 -0.36 -36.58 25.82
C ALA A 95 0.17 -37.91 25.27
N ARG A 96 0.47 -37.97 23.97
CA ARG A 96 1.09 -39.13 23.33
C ARG A 96 2.54 -39.32 23.77
N ALA A 97 3.35 -38.26 23.78
CA ALA A 97 4.72 -38.33 24.29
C ALA A 97 4.76 -38.86 25.74
N VAL A 98 3.86 -38.39 26.61
CA VAL A 98 3.73 -38.89 27.99
C VAL A 98 3.37 -40.38 28.04
N LYS A 99 2.48 -40.87 27.16
CA LYS A 99 2.17 -42.31 27.07
C LYS A 99 3.39 -43.12 26.61
N ALA A 100 4.15 -42.63 25.65
CA ALA A 100 5.38 -43.28 25.18
C ALA A 100 6.42 -43.38 26.31
N TYR A 101 6.63 -42.29 27.07
CA TYR A 101 7.52 -42.31 28.24
C TYR A 101 7.05 -43.27 29.33
N ARG A 102 5.74 -43.36 29.61
CA ARG A 102 5.20 -44.33 30.58
C ARG A 102 5.49 -45.78 30.16
N ARG A 103 5.29 -46.12 28.88
CA ARG A 103 5.62 -47.46 28.35
C ARG A 103 7.10 -47.80 28.53
N GLN A 104 7.99 -46.83 28.31
CA GLN A 104 9.43 -47.04 28.55
C GLN A 104 9.72 -47.29 30.04
N LEU A 105 9.06 -46.57 30.95
CA LEU A 105 9.19 -46.80 32.40
C LEU A 105 8.66 -48.17 32.82
N ASP A 106 7.54 -48.61 32.25
CA ASP A 106 6.97 -49.93 32.52
C ASP A 106 7.93 -51.05 32.04
N GLN A 107 8.52 -50.91 30.85
CA GLN A 107 9.55 -51.84 30.34
C GLN A 107 10.79 -51.90 31.23
N VAL A 108 11.18 -50.78 31.83
CA VAL A 108 12.28 -50.74 32.82
C VAL A 108 11.88 -51.45 34.11
N ALA A 109 10.66 -51.22 34.60
CA ALA A 109 10.15 -51.89 35.80
C ALA A 109 10.01 -53.41 35.63
N GLU A 110 9.64 -53.86 34.43
CA GLU A 110 9.54 -55.28 34.05
C GLU A 110 10.91 -55.93 33.77
N GLY A 111 12.00 -55.15 33.76
CA GLY A 111 13.35 -55.62 33.44
C GLY A 111 13.60 -55.94 31.97
N ALA A 112 12.66 -55.60 31.09
CA ALA A 112 12.77 -55.77 29.63
C ALA A 112 13.71 -54.73 28.98
N LEU A 113 13.92 -53.59 29.64
CA LEU A 113 14.83 -52.52 29.23
C LEU A 113 15.68 -52.07 30.43
N SER A 114 17.00 -51.93 30.27
CA SER A 114 17.82 -51.40 31.35
C SER A 114 17.63 -49.87 31.47
N PRO A 115 17.74 -49.27 32.68
CA PRO A 115 17.70 -47.82 32.84
C PRO A 115 18.74 -47.09 32.00
N GLU A 116 19.94 -47.68 31.84
CA GLU A 116 21.04 -47.12 31.07
C GLU A 116 20.74 -47.13 29.57
N ASP A 117 20.10 -48.18 29.05
CA ASP A 117 19.68 -48.26 27.66
C ASP A 117 18.49 -47.33 27.37
N ALA A 118 17.56 -47.19 28.32
CA ALA A 118 16.47 -46.22 28.22
C ALA A 118 17.00 -44.78 28.13
N GLN A 119 17.94 -44.41 29.01
CA GLN A 119 18.57 -43.09 29.02
C GLN A 119 19.37 -42.83 27.73
N ARG A 120 20.11 -43.84 27.25
CA ARG A 120 20.88 -43.75 26.00
C ARG A 120 19.97 -43.54 24.80
N ASN A 121 18.88 -44.32 24.69
CA ASN A 121 17.91 -44.19 23.61
C ASN A 121 17.27 -42.78 23.57
N VAL A 122 16.85 -42.26 24.73
CA VAL A 122 16.28 -40.89 24.81
C VAL A 122 17.31 -39.83 24.44
N SER A 123 18.55 -39.95 24.94
CA SER A 123 19.63 -39.01 24.64
C SER A 123 19.99 -39.01 23.15
N GLU A 124 20.06 -40.18 22.53
CA GLU A 124 20.35 -40.33 21.10
C GLU A 124 19.21 -39.80 20.22
N ASP A 125 17.96 -40.07 20.57
CA ASP A 125 16.79 -39.56 19.85
C ASP A 125 16.69 -38.04 19.96
N MET A 126 16.90 -37.47 21.15
CA MET A 126 16.91 -36.01 21.33
C MET A 126 18.08 -35.35 20.59
N SER A 127 19.28 -35.94 20.62
CA SER A 127 20.46 -35.37 19.96
C SER A 127 20.32 -35.40 18.44
N ARG A 128 19.83 -36.51 17.87
CA ARG A 128 19.56 -36.61 16.43
C ARG A 128 18.40 -35.71 15.99
N GLY A 129 17.37 -35.59 16.82
CA GLY A 129 16.17 -34.81 16.53
C GLY A 129 16.37 -33.30 16.61
N LEU A 130 17.18 -32.80 17.56
CA LEU A 130 17.30 -31.36 17.83
C LEU A 130 17.91 -30.58 16.66
N GLU A 131 19.01 -31.07 16.09
CA GLU A 131 19.67 -30.41 14.96
C GLU A 131 18.77 -30.35 13.72
N HIS A 132 18.07 -31.44 13.41
CA HIS A 132 17.09 -31.48 12.32
C HIS A 132 15.91 -30.54 12.59
N SER A 133 15.38 -30.56 13.81
CA SER A 133 14.25 -29.70 14.22
C SER A 133 14.58 -28.22 14.08
N LEU A 134 15.76 -27.79 14.51
CA LEU A 134 16.20 -26.39 14.40
C LEU A 134 16.42 -25.98 12.94
N ARG A 135 16.98 -26.87 12.12
CA ARG A 135 17.18 -26.63 10.69
C ARG A 135 15.84 -26.47 9.97
N ASP A 136 14.92 -27.40 10.18
CA ASP A 136 13.62 -27.43 9.50
C ASP A 136 12.74 -26.25 9.96
N ALA A 137 12.77 -25.91 11.25
CA ALA A 137 12.10 -24.71 11.76
C ALA A 137 12.68 -23.42 11.17
N GLY A 138 14.01 -23.34 11.07
CA GLY A 138 14.71 -22.21 10.43
C GLY A 138 14.35 -22.06 8.95
N GLN A 139 14.31 -23.17 8.20
CA GLN A 139 13.89 -23.18 6.80
C GLN A 139 12.44 -22.72 6.63
N LEU A 140 11.53 -23.23 7.47
CA LEU A 140 10.12 -22.86 7.43
C LEU A 140 9.91 -21.37 7.73
N TYR A 141 10.65 -20.83 8.70
CA TYR A 141 10.61 -19.39 9.01
C TYR A 141 11.13 -18.52 7.86
N LEU A 142 12.28 -18.89 7.28
CA LEU A 142 12.83 -18.17 6.12
C LEU A 142 11.89 -18.23 4.92
N GLN A 143 11.25 -19.37 4.69
CA GLN A 143 10.25 -19.52 3.63
C GLN A 143 9.05 -18.57 3.84
N LEU A 144 8.54 -18.44 5.07
CA LEU A 144 7.48 -17.49 5.38
C LEU A 144 7.91 -16.05 5.05
N LEU A 145 9.13 -15.65 5.44
CA LEU A 145 9.65 -14.31 5.13
C LEU A 145 9.74 -14.05 3.62
N LEU A 146 10.22 -15.03 2.85
CA LEU A 146 10.30 -14.93 1.39
C LEU A 146 8.90 -14.82 0.75
N GLU A 147 7.93 -15.60 1.24
CA GLU A 147 6.55 -15.57 0.76
C GLU A 147 5.87 -14.21 1.09
N LEU A 148 6.12 -13.67 2.28
CA LEU A 148 5.63 -12.35 2.70
C LEU A 148 6.25 -11.21 1.89
N ASP A 149 7.57 -11.24 1.66
CA ASP A 149 8.24 -10.22 0.84
C ASP A 149 7.78 -10.29 -0.62
N GLY A 150 7.58 -11.51 -1.16
CA GLY A 150 6.99 -11.71 -2.47
C GLY A 150 5.56 -11.16 -2.59
N LEU A 151 4.73 -11.33 -1.55
CA LEU A 151 3.38 -10.76 -1.50
C LEU A 151 3.43 -9.23 -1.45
N ARG A 152 4.29 -8.66 -0.59
CA ARG A 152 4.51 -7.21 -0.51
C ARG A 152 4.97 -6.64 -1.86
N GLY A 153 5.98 -7.24 -2.47
CA GLY A 153 6.53 -6.78 -3.75
C GLY A 153 5.52 -6.83 -4.89
N ARG A 154 4.65 -7.86 -4.94
CA ARG A 154 3.55 -7.90 -5.91
C ARG A 154 2.53 -6.79 -5.67
N PHE A 155 2.13 -6.55 -4.42
CA PHE A 155 1.17 -5.50 -4.08
C PHE A 155 1.72 -4.10 -4.39
N GLU A 156 2.98 -3.84 -4.06
CA GLU A 156 3.67 -2.60 -4.44
C GLU A 156 3.78 -2.45 -5.95
N GLY A 157 4.09 -3.55 -6.66
CA GLY A 157 4.13 -3.57 -8.12
C GLY A 157 2.79 -3.24 -8.77
N GLU A 158 1.70 -3.87 -8.32
CA GLU A 158 0.33 -3.59 -8.79
C GLU A 158 -0.06 -2.13 -8.52
N TYR A 159 0.28 -1.61 -7.35
CA TYR A 159 0.03 -0.23 -6.97
C TYR A 159 0.74 0.77 -7.90
N LEU A 160 2.05 0.61 -8.09
CA LEU A 160 2.85 1.49 -8.94
C LEU A 160 2.47 1.35 -10.42
N ALA A 161 2.15 0.14 -10.87
CA ALA A 161 1.65 -0.09 -12.23
C ALA A 161 0.29 0.60 -12.45
N GLY A 162 -0.60 0.58 -11.45
CA GLY A 162 -1.86 1.31 -11.47
C GLY A 162 -1.65 2.82 -11.60
N ILE A 163 -0.70 3.39 -10.86
CA ILE A 163 -0.31 4.81 -10.97
C ILE A 163 0.22 5.14 -12.36
N LEU A 164 1.11 4.30 -12.90
CA LEU A 164 1.67 4.51 -14.24
C LEU A 164 0.62 4.38 -15.35
N ALA A 165 -0.38 3.53 -15.17
CA ALA A 165 -1.50 3.41 -16.10
C ALA A 165 -2.30 4.73 -16.18
N LEU A 166 -2.43 5.47 -15.07
CA LEU A 166 -3.05 6.81 -15.08
C LEU A 166 -2.26 7.80 -15.93
N ALA A 167 -0.92 7.71 -15.93
CA ALA A 167 -0.05 8.57 -16.74
C ALA A 167 -0.09 8.22 -18.24
N ALA A 168 -0.56 7.02 -18.58
CA ALA A 168 -0.60 6.50 -19.94
C ALA A 168 -2.00 6.57 -20.56
N ASP A 169 -3.02 6.97 -19.79
CA ASP A 169 -4.39 7.06 -20.27
C ASP A 169 -4.56 8.29 -21.19
N PRO A 170 -4.76 8.10 -22.51
CA PRO A 170 -4.97 9.20 -23.45
C PRO A 170 -6.32 9.92 -23.25
N SER A 171 -7.21 9.38 -22.40
CA SER A 171 -8.46 10.04 -22.01
C SER A 171 -8.30 10.98 -20.81
N GLN A 172 -7.15 10.97 -20.12
CA GLN A 172 -6.71 12.16 -19.39
C GLN A 172 -6.35 13.19 -20.43
N ALA A 173 -7.35 13.99 -20.81
CA ALA A 173 -7.20 15.20 -21.60
C ALA A 173 -5.91 15.90 -21.19
N GLU A 174 -5.12 16.36 -22.17
CA GLU A 174 -3.94 17.20 -21.94
C GLU A 174 -4.24 18.12 -20.77
N VAL A 175 -3.57 17.88 -19.63
CA VAL A 175 -3.77 18.68 -18.43
C VAL A 175 -3.55 20.12 -18.86
N THR A 176 -4.64 20.88 -18.96
CA THR A 176 -4.58 22.18 -19.60
C THR A 176 -3.80 23.07 -18.66
N ALA A 177 -2.57 23.39 -19.05
CA ALA A 177 -1.65 24.16 -18.24
C ALA A 177 -2.12 25.61 -18.23
N VAL A 178 -2.54 26.08 -17.07
CA VAL A 178 -2.86 27.48 -16.81
C VAL A 178 -1.60 28.16 -16.29
N VAL A 179 -0.97 28.96 -17.14
CA VAL A 179 0.21 29.74 -16.78
C VAL A 179 -0.23 31.03 -16.08
N LEU A 180 0.26 31.21 -14.86
CA LEU A 180 0.03 32.39 -14.04
C LEU A 180 1.36 33.09 -13.82
N GLU A 181 1.53 34.22 -14.48
CA GLU A 181 2.74 35.03 -14.38
C GLU A 181 2.38 36.47 -14.00
N ALA A 182 3.06 36.98 -12.97
CA ALA A 182 2.99 38.38 -12.57
C ALA A 182 4.24 38.75 -11.76
N PRO A 183 4.54 40.04 -11.60
CA PRO A 183 5.58 40.47 -10.67
C PRO A 183 5.32 39.96 -9.24
N ALA A 184 6.39 39.66 -8.49
CA ALA A 184 6.28 39.38 -7.06
C ALA A 184 5.59 40.56 -6.33
N GLY A 185 4.59 40.25 -5.51
CA GLY A 185 3.67 41.21 -4.88
C GLY A 185 2.49 41.64 -5.76
N GLY A 186 2.42 41.21 -7.02
CA GLY A 186 1.36 41.50 -7.97
C GLY A 186 0.23 40.46 -7.97
N VAL A 187 -0.64 40.54 -8.98
CA VAL A 187 -1.74 39.59 -9.19
C VAL A 187 -1.62 39.02 -10.60
N ALA A 188 -1.52 37.70 -10.72
CA ALA A 188 -1.59 36.98 -11.98
C ALA A 188 -3.05 36.76 -12.37
N PHE A 189 -3.34 36.86 -13.67
CA PHE A 189 -4.68 36.67 -14.22
C PHE A 189 -4.61 35.68 -15.38
N GLN A 190 -5.59 34.79 -15.45
CA GLN A 190 -5.83 33.97 -16.63
C GLN A 190 -7.33 33.77 -16.81
N SER A 191 -7.78 33.63 -18.06
CA SER A 191 -9.14 33.20 -18.35
C SER A 191 -9.16 31.90 -19.13
N PHE A 192 -10.15 31.06 -18.86
CA PHE A 192 -10.43 29.86 -19.63
C PHE A 192 -11.92 29.74 -19.87
N THR A 193 -12.30 29.04 -20.94
CA THR A 193 -13.70 28.78 -21.27
C THR A 193 -14.04 27.36 -20.85
N LEU A 194 -15.15 27.20 -20.15
CA LEU A 194 -15.73 25.92 -19.78
C LEU A 194 -16.99 25.71 -20.59
N GLU A 195 -17.13 24.56 -21.24
CA GLU A 195 -18.29 24.18 -22.03
C GLU A 195 -18.91 22.91 -21.42
N ASN A 196 -20.23 22.91 -21.22
CA ASN A 196 -20.96 21.72 -20.80
C ASN A 196 -21.32 20.88 -22.04
N THR A 197 -20.55 19.84 -22.30
CA THR A 197 -20.77 18.91 -23.42
C THR A 197 -21.76 17.79 -23.10
N THR A 198 -22.43 17.86 -21.96
CA THR A 198 -23.32 16.81 -21.45
C THR A 198 -24.78 17.14 -21.75
N ASP A 199 -25.68 16.17 -21.56
CA ASP A 199 -27.12 16.30 -21.79
C ASP A 199 -27.92 16.81 -20.58
N ALA A 200 -27.24 17.11 -19.46
CA ALA A 200 -27.84 17.61 -18.23
C ALA A 200 -27.20 18.94 -17.76
N PRO A 201 -27.93 19.79 -17.01
CA PRO A 201 -27.35 20.96 -16.36
C PRO A 201 -26.19 20.58 -15.44
N MET A 202 -25.12 21.38 -15.45
CA MET A 202 -23.89 21.13 -14.72
C MET A 202 -23.62 22.27 -13.72
N PRO A 203 -23.90 22.09 -12.42
CA PRO A 203 -23.42 23.00 -11.39
C PRO A 203 -21.90 22.88 -11.29
N VAL A 204 -21.19 24.01 -11.37
CA VAL A 204 -19.73 24.04 -11.42
C VAL A 204 -19.17 24.42 -10.06
N ARG A 205 -18.25 23.59 -9.56
CA ARG A 205 -17.51 23.85 -8.31
C ARG A 205 -16.01 23.90 -8.60
N TYR A 206 -15.31 24.76 -7.87
CA TYR A 206 -13.88 24.96 -8.01
C TYR A 206 -13.15 24.57 -6.73
N MET A 207 -12.03 23.86 -6.87
CA MET A 207 -11.15 23.54 -5.75
C MET A 207 -9.69 23.71 -6.16
N ALA A 208 -8.99 24.65 -5.53
CA ALA A 208 -7.55 24.81 -5.71
C ALA A 208 -6.79 23.96 -4.68
N THR A 209 -5.76 23.26 -5.10
CA THR A 209 -4.87 22.52 -4.19
C THR A 209 -3.82 23.44 -3.58
N GLU A 210 -3.09 22.92 -2.61
CA GLU A 210 -1.82 23.53 -2.20
C GLU A 210 -0.88 23.63 -3.40
N VAL A 211 -0.06 24.68 -3.36
CA VAL A 211 0.98 25.00 -4.34
C VAL A 211 2.33 24.68 -3.71
N ARG A 212 3.23 24.15 -4.53
CA ARG A 212 4.60 23.83 -4.12
C ARG A 212 5.62 24.21 -5.18
N ARG A 213 6.86 24.41 -4.78
CA ARG A 213 7.96 24.59 -5.75
C ARG A 213 8.08 23.35 -6.62
N MET A 214 8.31 23.55 -7.92
CA MET A 214 8.46 22.47 -8.89
C MET A 214 9.71 21.62 -8.61
N ASP A 215 10.76 22.22 -8.02
CA ASP A 215 11.98 21.53 -7.59
C ASP A 215 11.82 20.72 -6.28
N GLY A 216 10.65 20.77 -5.66
CA GLY A 216 10.33 20.04 -4.43
C GLY A 216 10.92 20.63 -3.15
N VAL A 217 11.62 21.76 -3.22
CA VAL A 217 12.17 22.45 -2.04
C VAL A 217 11.07 23.22 -1.30
N GLY A 218 11.14 23.26 0.03
CA GLY A 218 10.19 24.00 0.86
C GLY A 218 8.86 23.28 1.14
N GLN A 219 8.04 23.87 2.00
CA GLN A 219 6.71 23.36 2.32
C GLN A 219 5.69 23.80 1.27
N ALA A 220 4.68 22.96 1.05
CA ALA A 220 3.51 23.36 0.27
C ALA A 220 2.67 24.37 1.07
N PHE A 221 1.91 25.20 0.36
CA PHE A 221 1.02 26.17 0.99
C PHE A 221 -0.26 26.37 0.18
N ALA A 222 -1.36 26.70 0.86
CA ALA A 222 -2.62 27.02 0.19
C ALA A 222 -2.52 28.39 -0.53
N PRO A 223 -2.76 28.44 -1.85
CA PRO A 223 -2.76 29.69 -2.61
C PRO A 223 -4.06 30.48 -2.37
N LYS A 224 -3.99 31.81 -2.46
CA LYS A 224 -5.18 32.67 -2.46
C LYS A 224 -5.73 32.78 -3.88
N VAL A 225 -6.63 31.89 -4.25
CA VAL A 225 -7.24 31.86 -5.58
C VAL A 225 -8.59 32.59 -5.56
N MET A 226 -8.81 33.46 -6.53
CA MET A 226 -10.08 34.17 -6.75
C MET A 226 -10.61 33.81 -8.13
N ILE A 227 -11.86 33.34 -8.18
CA ILE A 227 -12.51 32.86 -9.40
C ILE A 227 -13.78 33.69 -9.64
N ALA A 228 -13.97 34.13 -10.88
CA ALA A 228 -15.17 34.85 -11.29
C ALA A 228 -15.74 34.25 -12.60
N PRO A 229 -17.02 33.85 -12.64
CA PRO A 229 -17.98 33.85 -11.54
C PRO A 229 -17.67 32.79 -10.47
N GLU A 230 -18.01 33.07 -9.20
CA GLU A 230 -17.83 32.12 -8.09
C GLU A 230 -18.86 30.98 -8.12
N VAL A 231 -20.08 31.32 -8.54
CA VAL A 231 -21.18 30.37 -8.73
C VAL A 231 -21.51 30.34 -10.21
N LEU A 232 -21.50 29.14 -10.79
CA LEU A 232 -21.84 28.92 -12.18
C LEU A 232 -22.65 27.63 -12.32
N GLU A 233 -23.69 27.68 -13.14
CA GLU A 233 -24.44 26.53 -13.61
C GLU A 233 -24.52 26.64 -15.12
N LEU A 234 -24.10 25.59 -15.83
CA LEU A 234 -24.09 25.56 -17.29
C LEU A 234 -25.18 24.62 -17.80
N ALA A 235 -26.06 25.11 -18.66
CA ALA A 235 -27.01 24.27 -19.39
C ALA A 235 -26.29 23.36 -20.41
N PRO A 236 -26.92 22.27 -20.88
CA PRO A 236 -26.39 21.46 -21.98
C PRO A 236 -25.99 22.29 -23.20
N GLY A 237 -24.73 22.18 -23.63
CA GLY A 237 -24.16 22.92 -24.76
C GLY A 237 -23.80 24.38 -24.46
N GLU A 238 -23.96 24.85 -23.22
CA GLU A 238 -23.59 26.21 -22.84
C GLU A 238 -22.10 26.31 -22.52
N ALA A 239 -21.49 27.45 -22.87
CA ALA A 239 -20.12 27.77 -22.50
C ALA A 239 -20.05 29.09 -21.73
N ALA A 240 -19.19 29.13 -20.70
CA ALA A 240 -18.91 30.35 -19.95
C ALA A 240 -17.40 30.58 -19.81
N THR A 241 -17.00 31.85 -19.81
CA THR A 241 -15.63 32.26 -19.54
C THR A 241 -15.42 32.47 -18.04
N ILE A 242 -14.46 31.76 -17.48
CA ILE A 242 -14.01 31.87 -16.10
C ILE A 242 -12.75 32.73 -16.05
N ARG A 243 -12.70 33.67 -15.12
CA ARG A 243 -11.50 34.43 -14.78
C ARG A 243 -10.91 33.89 -13.50
N LEU A 244 -9.66 33.45 -13.59
CA LEU A 244 -8.81 33.05 -12.48
C LEU A 244 -7.87 34.21 -12.15
N SER A 245 -7.77 34.55 -10.88
CA SER A 245 -6.80 35.53 -10.38
C SER A 245 -6.12 35.04 -9.11
N MET A 246 -4.82 35.28 -9.01
CA MET A 246 -3.99 34.81 -7.89
C MET A 246 -2.97 35.88 -7.51
N PRO A 247 -3.01 36.43 -6.29
CA PRO A 247 -1.95 37.28 -5.77
C PRO A 247 -0.67 36.46 -5.59
N LEU A 248 0.44 36.94 -6.15
CA LEU A 248 1.76 36.33 -6.00
C LEU A 248 2.50 37.01 -4.85
N GLU A 249 2.12 36.70 -3.62
CA GLU A 249 2.67 37.30 -2.40
C GLU A 249 4.21 37.17 -2.33
N ALA A 250 4.92 38.28 -2.18
CA ALA A 250 6.38 38.34 -2.32
C ALA A 250 7.14 37.57 -1.22
N ASP A 251 6.50 37.28 -0.09
CA ASP A 251 7.03 36.46 1.00
C ASP A 251 6.85 34.95 0.77
N ARG A 252 6.00 34.56 -0.19
CA ARG A 252 5.70 33.15 -0.52
C ARG A 252 6.25 32.70 -1.86
N PHE A 253 6.36 33.61 -2.83
CA PHE A 253 6.83 33.30 -4.18
C PHE A 253 8.20 33.90 -4.44
N GLU A 254 9.18 33.04 -4.69
CA GLU A 254 10.52 33.42 -5.11
C GLU A 254 10.54 33.79 -6.60
N VAL A 255 11.24 34.89 -6.93
CA VAL A 255 11.35 35.39 -8.30
C VAL A 255 12.06 34.37 -9.20
N GLY A 256 11.46 34.08 -10.35
CA GLY A 256 12.01 33.17 -11.37
C GLY A 256 11.92 31.68 -11.00
N ILE A 257 11.38 31.34 -9.83
CA ILE A 257 11.21 29.94 -9.41
C ILE A 257 9.80 29.46 -9.80
N PRO A 258 9.68 28.35 -10.54
CA PRO A 258 8.38 27.80 -10.91
C PRO A 258 7.73 27.05 -9.75
N TYR A 259 6.45 27.35 -9.52
CA TYR A 259 5.57 26.65 -8.60
C TYR A 259 4.47 25.91 -9.37
N VAL A 260 4.00 24.81 -8.79
CA VAL A 260 2.95 23.97 -9.36
C VAL A 260 1.84 23.72 -8.35
N GLY A 261 0.61 23.72 -8.85
CA GLY A 261 -0.59 23.31 -8.13
C GLY A 261 -1.66 22.88 -9.12
N PHE A 262 -2.86 22.59 -8.63
CA PHE A 262 -3.99 22.23 -9.47
C PHE A 262 -5.22 23.06 -9.10
N LEU A 263 -6.02 23.34 -10.12
CA LEU A 263 -7.39 23.81 -9.99
C LEU A 263 -8.29 22.73 -10.57
N TYR A 264 -9.17 22.21 -9.72
CA TYR A 264 -10.18 21.24 -10.12
C TYR A 264 -11.48 21.95 -10.41
N VAL A 265 -12.04 21.64 -11.57
CA VAL A 265 -13.40 22.02 -11.96
C VAL A 265 -14.24 20.76 -11.89
N MET A 266 -15.23 20.75 -11.01
CA MET A 266 -16.02 19.56 -10.67
C MET A 266 -17.50 19.83 -10.85
N ASP A 267 -18.26 18.78 -11.22
CA ASP A 267 -19.72 18.78 -11.08
C ASP A 267 -20.15 18.20 -9.71
N GLU A 268 -21.47 18.10 -9.47
CA GLU A 268 -21.99 17.40 -8.28
C GLU A 268 -21.84 15.86 -8.36
N GLY A 269 -21.41 15.34 -9.51
CA GLY A 269 -21.07 13.93 -9.72
C GLY A 269 -19.59 13.63 -9.52
N GLU A 270 -19.09 12.61 -10.23
CA GLU A 270 -17.68 12.20 -10.20
C GLU A 270 -16.83 12.85 -11.32
N ARG A 271 -17.41 13.72 -12.16
CA ARG A 271 -16.68 14.28 -13.32
C ARG A 271 -15.81 15.45 -12.86
N ARG A 272 -14.55 15.39 -13.26
CA ARG A 272 -13.52 16.34 -12.84
C ARG A 272 -12.61 16.69 -14.01
N VAL A 273 -12.41 17.98 -14.22
CA VAL A 273 -11.42 18.52 -15.16
C VAL A 273 -10.26 19.10 -14.35
N ASP A 274 -9.05 18.68 -14.71
CA ASP A 274 -7.81 19.04 -14.02
C ASP A 274 -7.08 20.14 -14.79
N LEU A 275 -6.95 21.32 -14.17
CA LEU A 275 -6.14 22.41 -14.68
C LEU A 275 -4.86 22.49 -13.85
N GLN A 276 -3.70 22.23 -14.47
CA GLN A 276 -2.42 22.42 -13.79
C GLN A 276 -2.08 23.90 -13.76
N LEU A 277 -1.89 24.45 -12.57
CA LEU A 277 -1.42 25.81 -12.37
C LEU A 277 0.11 25.80 -12.45
N ARG A 278 0.67 26.54 -13.42
CA ARG A 278 2.12 26.82 -13.49
C ARG A 278 2.32 28.28 -13.13
N ILE A 279 2.93 28.52 -11.98
CA ILE A 279 2.98 29.84 -11.37
C ILE A 279 4.43 30.32 -11.33
N VAL A 280 4.68 31.52 -11.86
CA VAL A 280 6.02 32.14 -11.85
C VAL A 280 5.88 33.60 -11.43
N ALA A 281 6.61 33.99 -10.38
CA ALA A 281 6.75 35.39 -10.01
C ALA A 281 7.93 36.01 -10.78
N SER A 282 7.70 37.13 -11.46
CA SER A 282 8.76 37.91 -12.12
C SER A 282 9.28 39.04 -11.23
N ALA A 283 10.43 39.61 -11.57
CA ALA A 283 10.95 40.77 -10.86
C ALA A 283 10.01 41.97 -11.06
N ALA A 284 9.74 42.73 -9.99
CA ALA A 284 9.01 43.99 -10.11
C ALA A 284 9.76 44.96 -11.02
N ALA A 285 9.05 45.54 -12.00
CA ALA A 285 9.64 46.59 -12.84
C ALA A 285 10.06 47.78 -11.97
N PRO A 286 11.24 48.39 -12.20
CA PRO A 286 11.66 49.55 -11.45
C PRO A 286 10.65 50.69 -11.66
N LYS A 287 10.18 51.28 -10.54
CA LYS A 287 9.34 52.48 -10.59
C LYS A 287 10.11 53.56 -11.36
N GLN A 288 9.59 53.97 -12.52
CA GLN A 288 10.03 55.22 -13.11
C GLN A 288 9.51 56.35 -12.20
N GLU A 289 10.41 56.90 -11.38
CA GLU A 289 10.17 58.17 -10.70
C GLU A 289 10.12 59.26 -11.78
N GLY A 290 8.97 59.92 -11.88
CA GLY A 290 8.77 61.15 -12.64
C GLY A 290 8.79 62.36 -11.74
#